data_AF-A0A0U1HQM1-F1
#
_entry.id   AF-A0A0U1HQM1-F1
#
_cell.length_a   1.000
_cell.length_b   1.000
_cell.length_c   1.000
_cell.angle_alpha   90.00
_cell.angle_beta   90.00
_cell.angle_gamma   90.00
#
_symmetry.space_group_name_H-M   'P 1'
#
loop_
_entity.id
_entity.type
_entity.pdbx_description
1 polymer ?
#
loop_
_entity_poly.entity_id
_entity_poly.type
_entity_poly.pdbx_seq_one_letter_code
_entity_poly.pdbx_strand_id
1 'polypeptide(L)'
;MTEKLIHRFIIILFCCLLSIFLTACTSLVSGERRIPVKVTDSEDIKKITGIVNNAPLITHPIGDRPVKIYKIAFDGTLNDRTRVPSGERETLVARIAELIKADEYYPGAGMQDGNTNYWDASSGDSSVRIATEAKDKFFTQVQLWLNENPDTDIRVFVTGFSRGAATARHFINIVSSQWDTHFNSQSGQFVAKSPRFYALLYDTVATGQQDKLVLSIPTSVDYLVHFVATDEARNRFFTPTVDIDQTPLPLGTQFSPIKRINTIYLPGAHSDIGASYSNGIGDSYITLTEQFLFMMGLVQTNCWETYNDPLLAGKHDSRGILDVIFGSQNPSTVMAVNRSSIIKEAIPLAIEERKDIAHRLDDMWIANSKRMSVMDVSRTEMLLPSFTLQKSAAGIVLISTSNIVKPESLKLSPEGDATRLRYRLTMGKIENSLLLKSQVTRHIKPEGSKVAFSILDTPPESYMATWVDNQLVELTLVTISSEAIYEAPLQRCVKQLDGTFRSPISTMVVGSN
;
A
#
# COMPACT_ATOMS: atom_id res chain seq x y z
N MET A 1 -43.08 -25.28 6.32
CA MET A 1 -41.93 -24.84 5.50
C MET A 1 -40.73 -25.64 5.96
N THR A 2 -40.07 -26.42 5.09
CA THR A 2 -39.00 -27.34 5.51
C THR A 2 -37.77 -26.58 6.00
N GLU A 3 -37.06 -27.11 6.99
CA GLU A 3 -35.83 -26.51 7.55
C GLU A 3 -34.82 -26.11 6.47
N LYS A 4 -34.69 -26.92 5.41
CA LYS A 4 -33.85 -26.61 4.24
C LYS A 4 -34.29 -25.35 3.49
N LEU A 5 -35.59 -25.06 3.45
CA LEU A 5 -36.12 -23.86 2.80
C LEU A 5 -35.86 -22.61 3.65
N ILE A 6 -36.01 -22.73 4.97
CA ILE A 6 -35.69 -21.64 5.92
C ILE A 6 -34.20 -21.33 5.91
N HIS A 7 -33.35 -22.36 5.94
CA HIS A 7 -31.90 -22.19 5.87
C HIS A 7 -31.44 -21.57 4.54
N ARG A 8 -32.01 -22.02 3.42
CA ARG A 8 -31.76 -21.38 2.11
C ARG A 8 -32.27 -19.95 2.07
N PHE A 9 -33.42 -19.65 2.66
CA PHE A 9 -33.96 -18.28 2.70
C PHE A 9 -33.11 -17.35 3.58
N ILE A 10 -32.59 -17.84 4.70
CA ILE A 10 -31.68 -17.09 5.57
C ILE A 10 -30.34 -16.84 4.87
N ILE A 11 -29.78 -17.84 4.17
CA ILE A 11 -28.58 -17.67 3.36
C ILE A 11 -28.83 -16.66 2.24
N ILE A 12 -29.96 -16.77 1.54
CA ILE A 12 -30.30 -15.83 0.46
C ILE A 12 -30.48 -14.41 1.02
N LEU A 13 -31.17 -14.23 2.14
CA LEU A 13 -31.36 -12.93 2.77
C LEU A 13 -30.03 -12.35 3.27
N PHE A 14 -29.20 -13.17 3.92
CA PHE A 14 -27.87 -12.78 4.39
C PHE A 14 -26.97 -12.40 3.22
N CYS A 15 -27.00 -13.15 2.11
CA CYS A 15 -26.22 -12.86 0.93
C CYS A 15 -26.78 -11.70 0.10
N CYS A 16 -28.10 -11.49 0.04
CA CYS A 16 -28.72 -10.30 -0.54
C CYS A 16 -28.32 -9.05 0.24
N LEU A 17 -28.31 -9.14 1.57
CA LEU A 17 -27.73 -8.12 2.42
C LEU A 17 -26.22 -7.97 2.14
N LEU A 18 -25.44 -9.05 2.04
CA LEU A 18 -24.00 -9.05 1.73
C LEU A 18 -23.66 -8.45 0.35
N SER A 19 -24.52 -8.65 -0.64
CA SER A 19 -24.35 -8.08 -1.98
C SER A 19 -24.69 -6.59 -2.03
N ILE A 20 -25.67 -6.14 -1.22
CA ILE A 20 -25.86 -4.72 -0.92
C ILE A 20 -24.67 -4.17 -0.11
N PHE A 21 -24.04 -4.98 0.75
CA PHE A 21 -22.85 -4.61 1.53
C PHE A 21 -21.55 -4.49 0.71
N LEU A 22 -21.50 -5.03 -0.50
CA LEU A 22 -20.26 -5.09 -1.29
C LEU A 22 -20.25 -4.19 -2.50
N THR A 23 -21.39 -3.58 -2.86
CA THR A 23 -21.39 -2.44 -3.77
C THR A 23 -20.75 -1.25 -3.08
N ALA A 24 -19.51 -0.93 -3.46
CA ALA A 24 -18.79 0.29 -3.06
C ALA A 24 -19.57 1.59 -3.41
N CYS A 25 -20.61 1.51 -4.22
CA CYS A 25 -21.35 2.66 -4.76
C CYS A 25 -22.49 3.19 -3.88
N THR A 26 -22.63 2.77 -2.62
CA THR A 26 -23.58 3.41 -1.70
C THR A 26 -22.88 3.81 -0.40
N SER A 27 -23.01 5.10 -0.03
CA SER A 27 -22.57 5.67 1.25
C SER A 27 -23.14 4.94 2.48
N LEU A 28 -24.09 4.03 2.28
CA LEU A 28 -24.60 3.10 3.28
C LEU A 28 -23.52 2.15 3.82
N VAL A 29 -22.54 1.74 3.02
CA VAL A 29 -21.62 0.64 3.38
C VAL A 29 -20.14 0.92 3.11
N SER A 30 -19.81 1.74 2.10
CA SER A 30 -18.44 2.21 1.90
C SER A 30 -18.45 3.73 1.92
N GLY A 31 -17.62 4.30 2.79
CA GLY A 31 -17.42 5.73 2.87
C GLY A 31 -16.31 6.19 1.93
N GLU A 32 -16.52 7.32 1.26
CA GLU A 32 -15.49 8.07 0.52
C GLU A 32 -15.18 9.41 1.23
N ARG A 33 -15.59 9.55 2.49
CA ARG A 33 -15.40 10.79 3.21
C ARG A 33 -13.91 11.01 3.46
N ARG A 34 -13.39 12.08 2.89
CA ARG A 34 -12.02 12.54 3.15
C ARG A 34 -11.86 13.02 4.59
N ILE A 35 -10.76 12.62 5.20
CA ILE A 35 -10.33 13.02 6.53
C ILE A 35 -8.86 13.46 6.46
N PRO A 36 -8.42 14.38 7.33
CA PRO A 36 -7.03 14.83 7.34
C PRO A 36 -6.08 13.69 7.69
N VAL A 37 -4.88 13.73 7.12
CA VAL A 37 -3.80 12.78 7.45
C VAL A 37 -3.25 13.10 8.85
N LYS A 38 -2.94 12.07 9.66
CA LYS A 38 -2.29 12.27 10.97
C LYS A 38 -0.83 12.68 10.76
N VAL A 39 -0.24 13.38 11.72
CA VAL A 39 1.19 13.73 11.62
C VAL A 39 2.09 12.49 11.57
N THR A 40 1.75 11.44 12.33
CA THR A 40 2.48 10.16 12.27
C THR A 40 2.32 9.44 10.94
N ASP A 41 1.19 9.58 10.26
CA ASP A 41 0.97 8.95 8.95
C ASP A 41 1.98 9.50 7.92
N SER A 42 2.24 10.82 7.94
CA SER A 42 3.25 11.44 7.06
C SER A 42 4.67 10.91 7.36
N GLU A 43 5.01 10.75 8.64
CA GLU A 43 6.29 10.17 9.06
C GLU A 43 6.43 8.71 8.59
N ASP A 44 5.36 7.92 8.68
CA ASP A 44 5.35 6.52 8.27
C ASP A 44 5.49 6.37 6.75
N ILE A 45 4.80 7.19 5.96
CA ILE A 45 4.96 7.23 4.50
C ILE A 45 6.42 7.53 4.11
N LYS A 46 7.09 8.47 4.81
CA LYS A 46 8.48 8.83 4.51
C LYS A 46 9.45 7.68 4.74
N LYS A 47 9.29 6.94 5.85
CA LYS A 47 10.18 5.81 6.22
C LYS A 47 10.22 4.73 5.15
N ILE A 48 9.11 4.55 4.42
CA ILE A 48 8.93 3.43 3.48
C ILE A 48 9.74 3.61 2.20
N THR A 49 10.05 4.85 1.82
CA THR A 49 10.91 5.16 0.65
C THR A 49 12.24 4.39 0.68
N GLY A 50 12.83 4.20 1.87
CA GLY A 50 14.07 3.45 2.02
C GLY A 50 13.96 1.96 1.70
N ILE A 51 12.78 1.35 1.86
CA ILE A 51 12.56 -0.08 1.59
C ILE A 51 12.63 -0.36 0.08
N VAL A 52 12.17 0.59 -0.73
CA VAL A 52 12.15 0.45 -2.20
C VAL A 52 13.56 0.27 -2.77
N ASN A 53 14.56 0.93 -2.17
CA ASN A 53 15.97 0.79 -2.58
C ASN A 53 16.51 -0.64 -2.40
N ASN A 54 15.83 -1.49 -1.62
CA ASN A 54 16.18 -2.90 -1.44
C ASN A 54 15.42 -3.85 -2.39
N ALA A 55 14.58 -3.33 -3.29
CA ALA A 55 13.89 -4.17 -4.26
C ALA A 55 14.90 -4.75 -5.29
N PRO A 56 14.81 -6.06 -5.62
CA PRO A 56 15.76 -6.72 -6.51
C PRO A 56 15.50 -6.39 -7.99
N LEU A 57 16.54 -6.26 -8.82
CA LEU A 57 16.42 -6.15 -10.29
C LEU A 57 16.03 -7.50 -10.92
N ILE A 58 14.75 -7.83 -10.95
CA ILE A 58 14.28 -9.16 -11.39
C ILE A 58 14.43 -9.41 -12.88
N THR A 59 14.92 -8.46 -13.66
CA THR A 59 15.34 -8.63 -15.06
C THR A 59 16.82 -9.01 -15.20
N HIS A 60 17.61 -8.93 -14.13
CA HIS A 60 19.03 -9.26 -14.16
C HIS A 60 19.24 -10.78 -14.31
N PRO A 61 20.01 -11.25 -15.31
CA PRO A 61 20.35 -12.66 -15.42
C PRO A 61 21.23 -13.12 -14.25
N ILE A 62 21.04 -14.36 -13.81
CA ILE A 62 21.88 -15.00 -12.80
C ILE A 62 22.59 -16.17 -13.47
N GLY A 63 23.92 -16.05 -13.61
CA GLY A 63 24.72 -16.89 -14.49
C GLY A 63 24.41 -16.63 -15.96
N ASP A 64 24.62 -17.64 -16.81
CA ASP A 64 24.46 -17.53 -18.27
C ASP A 64 23.04 -17.88 -18.77
N ARG A 65 22.06 -17.95 -17.87
CA ARG A 65 20.70 -18.41 -18.18
C ARG A 65 19.83 -17.27 -18.73
N PRO A 66 19.12 -17.46 -19.86
CA PRO A 66 18.20 -16.44 -20.34
C PRO A 66 17.03 -16.30 -19.37
N VAL A 67 16.66 -15.05 -19.07
CA VAL A 67 15.55 -14.74 -18.17
C VAL A 67 14.26 -14.56 -18.97
N LYS A 68 13.19 -15.25 -18.55
CA LYS A 68 11.82 -15.01 -19.02
C LYS A 68 10.94 -14.67 -17.83
N ILE A 69 10.20 -13.58 -17.91
CA ILE A 69 9.33 -13.11 -16.84
C ILE A 69 7.89 -13.14 -17.31
N TYR A 70 7.05 -13.96 -16.66
CA TYR A 70 5.61 -13.94 -16.83
C TYR A 70 4.99 -12.94 -15.84
N LYS A 71 4.19 -12.00 -16.32
CA LYS A 71 3.62 -10.91 -15.51
C LYS A 71 2.11 -11.09 -15.44
N ILE A 72 1.57 -11.17 -14.23
CA ILE A 72 0.15 -11.42 -14.00
C ILE A 72 -0.42 -10.55 -12.89
N ALA A 73 -1.66 -10.08 -13.09
CA ALA A 73 -2.36 -9.18 -12.20
C ALA A 73 -3.76 -9.70 -11.85
N PHE A 74 -4.12 -9.65 -10.56
CA PHE A 74 -5.42 -10.09 -10.02
C PHE A 74 -6.10 -8.96 -9.24
N ASP A 75 -7.16 -8.38 -9.80
CA ASP A 75 -7.81 -7.21 -9.21
C ASP A 75 -8.75 -7.54 -8.03
N GLY A 76 -9.05 -6.53 -7.23
CA GLY A 76 -9.95 -6.63 -6.09
C GLY A 76 -11.42 -6.76 -6.50
N THR A 77 -12.27 -7.21 -5.58
CA THR A 77 -13.70 -7.44 -5.83
C THR A 77 -14.39 -6.24 -6.47
N LEU A 78 -15.22 -6.50 -7.48
CA LEU A 78 -15.93 -5.49 -8.26
C LEU A 78 -15.03 -4.52 -9.04
N ASN A 79 -13.71 -4.73 -9.06
CA ASN A 79 -12.80 -3.91 -9.85
C ASN A 79 -12.55 -4.54 -11.23
N ASP A 80 -12.54 -3.68 -12.22
CA ASP A 80 -12.20 -3.99 -13.60
C ASP A 80 -11.69 -2.70 -14.26
N ARG A 81 -10.49 -2.76 -14.87
CA ARG A 81 -9.86 -1.64 -15.58
C ARG A 81 -10.76 -0.97 -16.63
N THR A 82 -11.73 -1.68 -17.18
CA THR A 82 -12.65 -1.18 -18.22
C THR A 82 -14.01 -0.74 -17.69
N ARG A 83 -14.34 -1.03 -16.42
CA ARG A 83 -15.64 -0.75 -15.81
C ARG A 83 -15.47 -0.06 -14.45
N VAL A 84 -14.81 1.09 -14.48
CA VAL A 84 -14.55 1.94 -13.30
C VAL A 84 -15.79 2.78 -12.96
N PRO A 85 -16.27 2.78 -11.70
CA PRO A 85 -17.38 3.63 -11.27
C PRO A 85 -17.08 5.13 -11.41
N SER A 86 -18.13 5.93 -11.61
CA SER A 86 -18.00 7.40 -11.62
C SER A 86 -17.54 7.92 -10.25
N GLY A 87 -16.50 8.76 -10.24
CA GLY A 87 -15.92 9.32 -9.01
C GLY A 87 -14.77 8.49 -8.42
N GLU A 88 -14.54 7.30 -8.95
CA GLU A 88 -13.40 6.45 -8.65
C GLU A 88 -12.38 6.49 -9.80
N ARG A 89 -11.26 5.79 -9.60
CA ARG A 89 -10.31 5.47 -10.65
C ARG A 89 -10.01 3.97 -10.65
N GLU A 90 -9.32 3.53 -11.68
CA GLU A 90 -8.79 2.16 -11.72
C GLU A 90 -7.91 1.88 -10.49
N THR A 91 -7.89 0.62 -10.05
CA THR A 91 -7.04 0.23 -8.93
C THR A 91 -5.57 0.29 -9.33
N LEU A 92 -4.72 0.29 -8.31
CA LEU A 92 -3.29 0.16 -8.47
C LEU A 92 -2.90 -1.11 -9.25
N VAL A 93 -3.66 -2.20 -9.12
CA VAL A 93 -3.40 -3.45 -9.85
C VAL A 93 -3.68 -3.30 -11.34
N ALA A 94 -4.80 -2.68 -11.71
CA ALA A 94 -5.11 -2.37 -13.11
C ALA A 94 -4.03 -1.49 -13.73
N ARG A 95 -3.60 -0.43 -13.00
CA ARG A 95 -2.50 0.44 -13.42
C ARG A 95 -1.17 -0.29 -13.58
N ILE A 96 -0.78 -1.13 -12.61
CA ILE A 96 0.43 -1.95 -12.72
C ILE A 96 0.38 -2.81 -13.98
N ALA A 97 -0.76 -3.47 -14.23
CA ALA A 97 -0.93 -4.36 -15.37
C ALA A 97 -0.75 -3.62 -16.70
N GLU A 98 -1.24 -2.39 -16.82
CA GLU A 98 -1.01 -1.55 -17.99
C GLU A 98 0.47 -1.16 -18.12
N LEU A 99 1.08 -0.63 -17.04
CA LEU A 99 2.44 -0.12 -17.03
C LEU A 99 3.48 -1.17 -17.43
N ILE A 100 3.36 -2.38 -16.89
CA ILE A 100 4.30 -3.48 -17.16
C ILE A 100 3.92 -4.27 -18.41
N LYS A 101 2.79 -3.94 -19.05
CA LYS A 101 2.16 -4.73 -20.12
C LYS A 101 2.03 -6.18 -19.68
N ALA A 102 1.25 -6.42 -18.63
CA ALA A 102 1.05 -7.76 -18.07
C ALA A 102 0.60 -8.74 -19.15
N ASP A 103 1.11 -9.97 -19.08
CA ASP A 103 0.72 -11.04 -19.99
C ASP A 103 -0.74 -11.42 -19.76
N GLU A 104 -1.18 -11.38 -18.50
CA GLU A 104 -2.58 -11.61 -18.12
C GLU A 104 -3.05 -10.61 -17.05
N TYR A 105 -4.27 -10.12 -17.21
CA TYR A 105 -5.01 -9.34 -16.21
C TYR A 105 -6.34 -10.00 -15.95
N TYR A 106 -6.62 -10.29 -14.69
CA TYR A 106 -7.88 -10.85 -14.24
C TYR A 106 -8.66 -9.77 -13.47
N PRO A 107 -9.87 -9.39 -13.93
CA PRO A 107 -10.74 -8.52 -13.15
C PRO A 107 -11.14 -9.24 -11.86
N GLY A 108 -11.64 -8.50 -10.88
CA GLY A 108 -11.96 -9.04 -9.59
C GLY A 108 -13.15 -9.99 -9.55
N ALA A 109 -13.31 -10.66 -8.40
CA ALA A 109 -14.53 -11.40 -8.11
C ALA A 109 -15.76 -10.50 -8.31
N GLY A 110 -16.75 -11.02 -9.02
CA GLY A 110 -17.96 -10.31 -9.44
C GLY A 110 -17.88 -9.63 -10.81
N MET A 111 -16.76 -9.69 -11.51
CA MET A 111 -16.54 -8.97 -12.78
C MET A 111 -16.23 -9.89 -13.98
N GLN A 112 -16.51 -11.19 -13.92
CA GLN A 112 -16.00 -12.15 -14.91
C GLN A 112 -16.76 -12.16 -16.26
N ASP A 113 -18.08 -11.91 -16.28
CA ASP A 113 -18.93 -12.23 -17.43
C ASP A 113 -19.56 -10.99 -18.12
N GLY A 114 -18.82 -9.88 -18.21
CA GLY A 114 -19.29 -8.62 -18.82
C GLY A 114 -20.36 -7.85 -18.01
N ASN A 115 -21.16 -8.56 -17.21
CA ASN A 115 -22.07 -8.02 -16.20
C ASN A 115 -21.48 -8.14 -14.79
N THR A 116 -21.98 -7.34 -13.86
CA THR A 116 -21.62 -7.43 -12.45
C THR A 116 -22.37 -8.59 -11.78
N ASN A 117 -21.63 -9.52 -11.18
CA ASN A 117 -22.14 -10.65 -10.43
C ASN A 117 -21.93 -10.42 -8.92
N TYR A 118 -22.93 -9.87 -8.24
CA TYR A 118 -22.84 -9.59 -6.81
C TYR A 118 -22.76 -10.83 -5.92
N TRP A 119 -23.21 -11.99 -6.40
CA TRP A 119 -23.06 -13.26 -5.67
C TRP A 119 -21.59 -13.63 -5.58
N ASP A 120 -20.91 -13.64 -6.72
CA ASP A 120 -19.48 -13.88 -6.80
C ASP A 120 -18.67 -12.78 -6.10
N ALA A 121 -19.11 -11.52 -6.18
CA ALA A 121 -18.49 -10.46 -5.39
C ALA A 121 -18.54 -10.74 -3.89
N SER A 122 -19.57 -11.44 -3.41
CA SER A 122 -19.76 -11.77 -2.00
C SER A 122 -19.04 -13.02 -1.55
N SER A 123 -19.15 -14.11 -2.31
CA SER A 123 -18.57 -15.40 -1.96
C SER A 123 -17.12 -15.55 -2.43
N GLY A 124 -16.75 -14.84 -3.49
CA GLY A 124 -15.49 -15.00 -4.20
C GLY A 124 -15.34 -16.40 -4.81
N ASP A 125 -16.43 -17.05 -5.21
CA ASP A 125 -16.38 -18.41 -5.74
C ASP A 125 -15.54 -18.54 -7.02
N SER A 126 -15.39 -17.45 -7.79
CA SER A 126 -14.58 -17.43 -8.99
C SER A 126 -13.07 -17.48 -8.75
N SER A 127 -12.57 -17.12 -7.56
CA SER A 127 -11.12 -16.99 -7.33
C SER A 127 -10.32 -18.28 -7.55
N VAL A 128 -10.85 -19.44 -7.14
CA VAL A 128 -10.18 -20.73 -7.40
C VAL A 128 -10.11 -21.03 -8.89
N ARG A 129 -11.22 -20.80 -9.61
CA ARG A 129 -11.28 -20.95 -11.07
C ARG A 129 -10.30 -20.01 -11.77
N ILE A 130 -10.28 -18.72 -11.39
CA ILE A 130 -9.40 -17.69 -11.95
C ILE A 130 -7.93 -18.07 -11.75
N ALA A 131 -7.54 -18.47 -10.54
CA ALA A 131 -6.18 -18.92 -10.26
C ALA A 131 -5.79 -20.16 -11.09
N THR A 132 -6.73 -21.11 -11.25
CA THR A 132 -6.50 -22.34 -12.02
C THR A 132 -6.32 -22.03 -13.51
N GLU A 133 -7.17 -21.18 -14.08
CA GLU A 133 -7.06 -20.72 -15.47
C GLU A 133 -5.74 -19.97 -15.70
N ALA A 134 -5.35 -19.08 -14.79
CA ALA A 134 -4.06 -18.39 -14.82
C ALA A 134 -2.88 -19.36 -14.81
N LYS A 135 -2.93 -20.41 -13.98
CA LYS A 135 -1.91 -21.47 -13.93
C LYS A 135 -1.81 -22.20 -15.26
N ASP A 136 -2.93 -22.57 -15.87
CA ASP A 136 -2.95 -23.31 -17.14
C ASP A 136 -2.36 -22.49 -18.30
N LYS A 137 -2.70 -21.20 -18.37
CA LYS A 137 -2.08 -20.28 -19.34
C LYS A 137 -0.58 -20.09 -19.09
N PHE A 138 -0.18 -19.91 -17.84
CA PHE A 138 1.23 -19.81 -17.46
C PHE A 138 2.01 -21.07 -17.85
N PHE A 139 1.49 -22.27 -17.54
CA PHE A 139 2.15 -23.54 -17.89
C PHE A 139 2.29 -23.70 -19.40
N THR A 140 1.27 -23.31 -20.18
CA THR A 140 1.33 -23.29 -21.64
C THR A 140 2.46 -22.38 -22.13
N GLN A 141 2.57 -21.17 -21.60
CA GLN A 141 3.62 -20.22 -21.97
C GLN A 141 5.02 -20.71 -21.59
N VAL A 142 5.16 -21.33 -20.41
CA VAL A 142 6.39 -21.95 -19.94
C VAL A 142 6.85 -23.08 -20.85
N GLN A 143 5.93 -23.95 -21.29
CA GLN A 143 6.27 -25.04 -22.19
C GLN A 143 6.91 -24.51 -23.48
N LEU A 144 6.42 -23.39 -24.00
CA LEU A 144 7.03 -22.73 -25.16
C LEU A 144 8.47 -22.27 -24.87
N TRP A 145 8.70 -21.61 -23.73
CA TRP A 145 10.03 -21.15 -23.34
C TRP A 145 11.02 -22.29 -23.09
N LEU A 146 10.58 -23.38 -22.47
CA LEU A 146 11.43 -24.55 -22.21
C LEU A 146 11.75 -25.33 -23.49
N ASN A 147 10.83 -25.34 -24.47
CA ASN A 147 11.10 -25.90 -25.79
C ASN A 147 12.13 -25.07 -26.57
N GLU A 148 12.13 -23.75 -26.40
CA GLU A 148 13.14 -22.84 -26.99
C GLU A 148 14.51 -22.99 -26.32
N ASN A 149 14.55 -22.95 -24.99
CA ASN A 149 15.75 -23.16 -24.20
C ASN A 149 15.43 -23.83 -22.85
N PRO A 150 15.84 -25.10 -22.66
CA PRO A 150 15.55 -25.82 -21.42
C PRO A 150 16.18 -25.18 -20.16
N ASP A 151 17.32 -24.49 -20.25
CA ASP A 151 17.95 -23.87 -19.06
C ASP A 151 17.45 -22.43 -18.79
N THR A 152 16.27 -22.07 -19.32
CA THR A 152 15.64 -20.76 -19.07
C THR A 152 15.40 -20.52 -17.58
N ASP A 153 15.78 -19.35 -17.08
CA ASP A 153 15.40 -18.88 -15.75
C ASP A 153 14.00 -18.27 -15.79
N ILE A 154 13.01 -19.08 -15.41
CA ILE A 154 11.60 -18.69 -15.42
C ILE A 154 11.28 -17.94 -14.13
N ARG A 155 10.81 -16.71 -14.30
CA ARG A 155 10.38 -15.84 -13.21
C ARG A 155 8.93 -15.45 -13.40
N VAL A 156 8.23 -15.20 -12.31
CA VAL A 156 6.84 -14.72 -12.36
C VAL A 156 6.72 -13.48 -11.49
N PHE A 157 6.28 -12.38 -12.10
CA PHE A 157 5.84 -11.20 -11.37
C PHE A 157 4.34 -11.28 -11.15
N VAL A 158 3.90 -11.24 -9.89
CA VAL A 158 2.50 -11.34 -9.50
C VAL A 158 2.08 -10.10 -8.73
N THR A 159 0.95 -9.51 -9.09
CA THR A 159 0.34 -8.48 -8.26
C THR A 159 -1.14 -8.76 -7.98
N GLY A 160 -1.64 -8.30 -6.84
CA GLY A 160 -3.06 -8.35 -6.56
C GLY A 160 -3.52 -7.49 -5.40
N PHE A 161 -4.80 -7.15 -5.39
CA PHE A 161 -5.43 -6.27 -4.40
C PHE A 161 -6.62 -6.98 -3.76
N SER A 162 -6.80 -6.84 -2.44
CA SER A 162 -7.96 -7.39 -1.72
C SER A 162 -8.12 -8.91 -1.93
N ARG A 163 -9.28 -9.39 -2.37
CA ARG A 163 -9.52 -10.77 -2.81
C ARG A 163 -8.73 -11.18 -4.06
N GLY A 164 -8.35 -10.23 -4.90
CA GLY A 164 -7.38 -10.46 -5.97
C GLY A 164 -6.00 -10.84 -5.42
N ALA A 165 -5.56 -10.21 -4.33
CA ALA A 165 -4.32 -10.61 -3.64
C ALA A 165 -4.43 -12.01 -3.01
N ALA A 166 -5.61 -12.38 -2.48
CA ALA A 166 -5.85 -13.75 -2.00
C ALA A 166 -5.80 -14.76 -3.17
N THR A 167 -6.36 -14.40 -4.32
CA THR A 167 -6.30 -15.19 -5.56
C THR A 167 -4.86 -15.34 -6.06
N ALA A 168 -4.08 -14.25 -6.05
CA ALA A 168 -2.66 -14.26 -6.37
C ALA A 168 -1.86 -15.22 -5.48
N ARG A 169 -2.09 -15.20 -4.16
CA ARG A 169 -1.45 -16.14 -3.22
C ARG A 169 -1.82 -17.58 -3.55
N HIS A 170 -3.09 -17.84 -3.85
CA HIS A 170 -3.52 -19.17 -4.25
C HIS A 170 -2.87 -19.63 -5.56
N PHE A 171 -2.83 -18.77 -6.58
CA PHE A 171 -2.13 -19.01 -7.85
C PHE A 171 -0.67 -19.41 -7.65
N ILE A 172 0.07 -18.65 -6.82
CA ILE A 172 1.48 -18.94 -6.50
C ILE A 172 1.59 -20.35 -5.88
N ASN A 173 0.72 -20.71 -4.94
CA ASN A 173 0.75 -22.03 -4.29
C ASN A 173 0.43 -23.18 -5.25
N ILE A 174 -0.60 -23.05 -6.09
CA ILE A 174 -0.99 -24.14 -7.01
C ILE A 174 0.03 -24.33 -8.14
N VAL A 175 0.68 -23.25 -8.61
CA VAL A 175 1.82 -23.37 -9.53
C VAL A 175 2.95 -24.12 -8.85
N SER A 176 3.31 -23.71 -7.62
CA SER A 176 4.44 -24.28 -6.90
C SER A 176 4.25 -25.76 -6.57
N SER A 177 3.03 -26.15 -6.19
CA SER A 177 2.73 -27.54 -5.82
C SER A 177 2.56 -28.48 -7.02
N GLN A 178 2.10 -27.97 -8.17
CA GLN A 178 1.83 -28.79 -9.35
C GLN A 178 2.97 -28.80 -10.36
N TRP A 179 4.02 -27.99 -10.16
CA TRP A 179 5.14 -27.86 -11.10
C TRP A 179 5.78 -29.20 -11.47
N ASP A 180 6.22 -29.97 -10.48
CA ASP A 180 6.93 -31.22 -10.72
C ASP A 180 6.04 -32.27 -11.37
N THR A 181 4.76 -32.33 -11.00
CA THR A 181 3.82 -33.24 -11.64
C THR A 181 3.58 -32.87 -13.11
N HIS A 182 3.62 -31.59 -13.46
CA HIS A 182 3.37 -31.14 -14.83
C HIS A 182 4.61 -31.28 -15.73
N PHE A 183 5.79 -30.85 -15.26
CA PHE A 183 7.00 -30.76 -16.08
C PHE A 183 8.02 -31.88 -15.84
N ASN A 184 7.98 -32.58 -14.71
CA ASN A 184 9.02 -33.53 -14.29
C ASN A 184 8.51 -34.98 -14.09
N SER A 185 7.25 -35.27 -14.42
CA SER A 185 6.64 -36.59 -14.21
C SER A 185 6.90 -37.62 -15.32
N GLN A 186 7.46 -37.21 -16.47
CA GLN A 186 7.84 -38.13 -17.55
C GLN A 186 9.37 -38.33 -17.61
N SER A 187 9.77 -39.59 -17.67
CA SER A 187 11.13 -40.11 -17.50
C SER A 187 12.20 -39.44 -18.38
N GLY A 188 13.14 -38.74 -17.74
CA GLY A 188 14.56 -39.09 -17.82
C GLY A 188 15.51 -38.25 -18.67
N GLN A 189 15.06 -37.23 -19.42
CA GLN A 189 15.99 -36.42 -20.24
C GLN A 189 16.11 -34.94 -19.85
N PHE A 190 15.16 -34.37 -19.12
CA PHE A 190 15.22 -32.97 -18.70
C PHE A 190 14.40 -32.74 -17.42
N VAL A 191 14.98 -32.08 -16.41
CA VAL A 191 14.29 -31.66 -15.18
C VAL A 191 14.14 -30.15 -15.22
N ALA A 192 12.90 -29.67 -15.43
CA ALA A 192 12.58 -28.26 -15.44
C ALA A 192 12.71 -27.68 -14.03
N LYS A 193 13.59 -26.68 -13.87
CA LYS A 193 13.73 -25.93 -12.61
C LYS A 193 12.44 -25.16 -12.32
N SER A 194 11.95 -25.26 -11.08
CA SER A 194 10.75 -24.56 -10.61
C SER A 194 10.88 -23.04 -10.76
N PRO A 195 9.81 -22.32 -11.14
CA PRO A 195 9.85 -20.89 -11.36
C PRO A 195 10.02 -20.14 -10.04
N ARG A 196 10.63 -18.95 -10.11
CA ARG A 196 10.78 -18.06 -8.95
C ARG A 196 9.77 -16.92 -9.00
N PHE A 197 9.14 -16.64 -7.86
CA PHE A 197 8.07 -15.65 -7.76
C PHE A 197 8.54 -14.35 -7.09
N TYR A 198 8.06 -13.25 -7.65
CA TYR A 198 8.25 -11.89 -7.14
C TYR A 198 6.87 -11.23 -7.07
N ALA A 199 6.47 -10.70 -5.91
CA ALA A 199 5.09 -10.25 -5.72
C ALA A 199 4.95 -8.87 -5.06
N LEU A 200 3.98 -8.09 -5.55
CA LEU A 200 3.46 -6.88 -4.91
C LEU A 200 1.97 -7.07 -4.59
N LEU A 201 1.65 -7.26 -3.31
CA LEU A 201 0.29 -7.52 -2.83
C LEU A 201 -0.24 -6.32 -2.04
N TYR A 202 -1.52 -6.01 -2.23
CA TYR A 202 -2.18 -4.86 -1.62
C TYR A 202 -3.37 -5.33 -0.78
N ASP A 203 -3.26 -5.15 0.54
CA ASP A 203 -4.25 -5.40 1.57
C ASP A 203 -5.06 -6.70 1.36
N THR A 204 -4.35 -7.84 1.29
CA THR A 204 -4.94 -9.18 1.11
C THR A 204 -6.13 -9.43 2.05
N VAL A 205 -7.33 -9.56 1.50
CA VAL A 205 -8.55 -9.94 2.23
C VAL A 205 -9.13 -11.18 1.56
N ALA A 206 -9.43 -12.21 2.34
CA ALA A 206 -9.91 -13.49 1.81
C ALA A 206 -11.32 -13.86 2.31
N THR A 207 -12.12 -12.87 2.73
CA THR A 207 -13.45 -13.07 3.30
C THR A 207 -14.35 -13.91 2.41
N GLY A 208 -14.84 -15.02 2.96
CA GLY A 208 -15.68 -16.01 2.25
C GLY A 208 -14.89 -17.09 1.49
N GLN A 209 -13.55 -17.01 1.53
CA GLN A 209 -12.66 -17.83 0.71
C GLN A 209 -11.51 -18.47 1.50
N GLN A 210 -11.42 -18.24 2.81
CA GLN A 210 -10.30 -18.69 3.63
C GLN A 210 -10.08 -20.20 3.60
N ASP A 211 -11.16 -20.98 3.51
CA ASP A 211 -11.10 -22.45 3.47
C ASP A 211 -10.95 -23.01 2.04
N LYS A 212 -11.08 -22.15 1.02
CA LYS A 212 -10.99 -22.53 -0.39
C LYS A 212 -9.62 -22.21 -0.99
N LEU A 213 -8.96 -21.18 -0.47
CA LEU A 213 -7.71 -20.67 -0.99
C LEU A 213 -6.53 -21.10 -0.11
N VAL A 214 -5.45 -21.53 -0.75
CA VAL A 214 -4.15 -21.71 -0.08
C VAL A 214 -3.47 -20.36 -0.01
N LEU A 215 -3.41 -19.78 1.20
CA LEU A 215 -2.95 -18.40 1.42
C LEU A 215 -1.51 -18.30 1.95
N SER A 216 -0.85 -19.38 2.35
CA SER A 216 0.56 -19.37 2.79
C SER A 216 1.50 -18.92 1.67
N ILE A 217 2.73 -18.52 1.99
CA ILE A 217 3.74 -18.17 0.98
C ILE A 217 4.69 -19.36 0.75
N PRO A 218 4.73 -19.99 -0.44
CA PRO A 218 5.54 -21.18 -0.69
C PRO A 218 7.02 -20.85 -0.94
N THR A 219 7.91 -21.84 -0.81
CA THR A 219 9.38 -21.68 -0.90
C THR A 219 9.89 -21.16 -2.26
N SER A 220 9.06 -21.23 -3.29
CA SER A 220 9.31 -20.68 -4.64
C SER A 220 9.31 -19.15 -4.72
N VAL A 221 8.84 -18.45 -3.68
CA VAL A 221 8.81 -16.98 -3.62
C VAL A 221 10.18 -16.45 -3.20
N ASP A 222 10.84 -15.68 -4.06
CA ASP A 222 12.11 -15.01 -3.77
C ASP A 222 11.89 -13.68 -3.04
N TYR A 223 10.88 -12.92 -3.46
CA TYR A 223 10.62 -11.59 -2.93
C TYR A 223 9.14 -11.26 -2.94
N LEU A 224 8.62 -10.74 -1.84
CA LEU A 224 7.24 -10.32 -1.71
C LEU A 224 7.18 -9.05 -0.88
N VAL A 225 6.43 -8.07 -1.38
CA VAL A 225 6.01 -6.90 -0.62
C VAL A 225 4.50 -6.96 -0.46
N HIS A 226 4.03 -6.91 0.79
CA HIS A 226 2.62 -6.87 1.11
C HIS A 226 2.29 -5.58 1.85
N PHE A 227 1.54 -4.70 1.19
CA PHE A 227 1.04 -3.46 1.78
C PHE A 227 -0.23 -3.73 2.58
N VAL A 228 -0.34 -3.22 3.80
CA VAL A 228 -1.48 -3.46 4.71
C VAL A 228 -2.03 -2.13 5.21
N ALA A 229 -3.35 -1.96 5.10
CA ALA A 229 -4.04 -0.75 5.54
C ALA A 229 -4.12 -0.67 7.07
N THR A 230 -3.71 0.44 7.67
CA THR A 230 -3.76 0.64 9.14
C THR A 230 -5.02 1.36 9.61
N ASP A 231 -5.75 2.05 8.74
CA ASP A 231 -6.97 2.80 9.10
C ASP A 231 -8.26 2.17 8.55
N GLU A 232 -8.22 0.91 8.10
CA GLU A 232 -9.42 0.19 7.67
C GLU A 232 -10.29 -0.20 8.88
N ALA A 233 -11.39 0.53 9.07
CA ALA A 233 -12.29 0.40 10.21
C ALA A 233 -13.34 -0.72 10.08
N ARG A 234 -13.56 -1.29 8.88
CA ARG A 234 -14.53 -2.37 8.62
C ARG A 234 -13.98 -3.75 9.01
N ASN A 235 -13.59 -3.88 10.27
CA ASN A 235 -12.82 -5.01 10.81
C ASN A 235 -13.46 -6.41 10.63
N ARG A 236 -14.79 -6.52 10.49
CA ARG A 236 -15.50 -7.80 10.34
C ARG A 236 -15.37 -8.44 8.96
N PHE A 237 -15.34 -7.63 7.91
CA PHE A 237 -15.34 -8.11 6.53
C PHE A 237 -14.01 -7.85 5.81
N PHE A 238 -13.16 -6.98 6.36
CA PHE A 238 -11.85 -6.63 5.81
C PHE A 238 -10.74 -7.04 6.78
N THR A 239 -10.73 -8.29 7.23
CA THR A 239 -9.60 -8.82 8.01
C THR A 239 -8.44 -9.14 7.07
N PRO A 240 -7.28 -8.47 7.19
CA PRO A 240 -6.15 -8.71 6.32
C PRO A 240 -5.47 -10.03 6.66
N THR A 241 -4.98 -10.72 5.64
CA THR A 241 -4.10 -11.88 5.80
C THR A 241 -2.66 -11.41 5.80
N VAL A 242 -1.96 -11.56 6.92
CA VAL A 242 -0.58 -11.08 7.11
C VAL A 242 0.37 -12.25 7.26
N ASP A 243 1.54 -12.11 6.66
CA ASP A 243 2.58 -13.14 6.64
C ASP A 243 3.55 -13.03 7.81
N ILE A 244 3.91 -14.19 8.37
CA ILE A 244 5.06 -14.33 9.27
C ILE A 244 6.06 -15.28 8.61
N ASP A 245 7.29 -14.79 8.45
CA ASP A 245 8.44 -15.61 8.07
C ASP A 245 9.20 -15.98 9.35
N GLN A 246 9.08 -17.23 9.78
CA GLN A 246 9.75 -17.75 10.98
C GLN A 246 11.17 -18.23 10.69
N THR A 247 11.60 -18.22 9.44
CA THR A 247 12.97 -18.60 9.08
C THR A 247 13.91 -17.53 9.67
N PRO A 248 14.88 -17.85 10.58
CA PRO A 248 15.76 -16.88 11.30
C PRO A 248 16.61 -15.99 10.38
N LEU A 249 17.83 -15.53 10.66
CA LEU A 249 18.81 -15.25 9.57
C LEU A 249 19.96 -16.27 9.74
N PRO A 250 20.65 -16.75 8.68
CA PRO A 250 21.74 -17.68 8.91
C PRO A 250 22.85 -16.93 9.64
N LEU A 251 23.23 -17.41 10.82
CA LEU A 251 24.39 -16.92 11.56
C LEU A 251 25.63 -17.01 10.67
N GLY A 252 26.38 -15.91 10.56
CA GLY A 252 27.62 -15.85 9.76
C GLY A 252 27.47 -15.41 8.31
N THR A 253 26.30 -14.92 7.89
CA THR A 253 26.17 -14.21 6.60
C THR A 253 26.92 -12.88 6.65
N GLN A 254 27.85 -12.64 5.71
CA GLN A 254 28.70 -11.43 5.66
C GLN A 254 27.95 -10.17 5.18
N PHE A 255 26.69 -10.31 4.72
CA PHE A 255 25.86 -9.22 4.22
C PHE A 255 24.55 -9.17 5.00
N SER A 256 23.94 -7.97 5.09
CA SER A 256 22.58 -7.82 5.63
C SER A 256 21.59 -8.27 4.55
N PRO A 257 21.03 -9.49 4.62
CA PRO A 257 20.35 -10.06 3.46
C PRO A 257 19.01 -9.35 3.23
N ILE A 258 18.67 -9.13 1.96
CA ILE A 258 17.36 -8.62 1.57
C ILE A 258 16.29 -9.58 2.08
N LYS A 259 15.33 -9.02 2.80
CA LYS A 259 14.24 -9.81 3.37
C LYS A 259 13.33 -10.30 2.24
N ARG A 260 13.06 -11.62 2.24
CA ARG A 260 12.16 -12.29 1.28
C ARG A 260 10.71 -11.78 1.38
N ILE A 261 10.19 -11.63 2.60
CA ILE A 261 8.80 -11.22 2.85
C ILE A 261 8.76 -9.88 3.60
N ASN A 262 8.29 -8.84 2.93
CA ASN A 262 8.24 -7.46 3.42
C ASN A 262 6.79 -7.03 3.63
N THR A 263 6.31 -7.08 4.87
CA THR A 263 5.00 -6.53 5.24
C THR A 263 5.18 -5.04 5.56
N ILE A 264 4.51 -4.17 4.81
CA ILE A 264 4.57 -2.72 4.95
C ILE A 264 3.20 -2.21 5.36
N TYR A 265 3.13 -1.59 6.53
CA TYR A 265 1.91 -0.97 7.02
C TYR A 265 1.82 0.47 6.51
N LEU A 266 0.70 0.80 5.89
CA LEU A 266 0.46 2.10 5.29
C LEU A 266 -0.80 2.75 5.87
N PRO A 267 -0.77 4.07 6.13
CA PRO A 267 -1.96 4.80 6.55
C PRO A 267 -3.04 4.80 5.46
N GLY A 268 -4.28 4.99 5.86
CA GLY A 268 -5.44 4.92 4.99
C GLY A 268 -6.24 3.62 5.13
N ALA A 269 -7.41 3.65 4.51
CA ALA A 269 -8.31 2.51 4.46
C ALA A 269 -7.95 1.54 3.32
N HIS A 270 -8.71 0.43 3.19
CA HIS A 270 -8.46 -0.61 2.20
C HIS A 270 -8.28 -0.07 0.78
N SER A 271 -9.18 0.81 0.34
CA SER A 271 -9.16 1.41 -0.99
C SER A 271 -8.14 2.55 -1.16
N ASP A 272 -7.63 3.13 -0.07
CA ASP A 272 -6.45 4.00 -0.15
C ASP A 272 -5.23 3.16 -0.56
N ILE A 273 -5.04 1.97 0.04
CA ILE A 273 -3.94 1.05 -0.32
C ILE A 273 -4.09 0.49 -1.72
N GLY A 274 -5.32 0.16 -2.14
CA GLY A 274 -5.63 -0.19 -3.53
C GLY A 274 -5.60 0.99 -4.50
N ALA A 275 -5.43 2.21 -3.98
CA ALA A 275 -5.45 3.48 -4.70
C ALA A 275 -6.66 3.65 -5.64
N SER A 276 -7.87 3.21 -5.26
CA SER A 276 -9.06 3.31 -6.12
C SER A 276 -9.85 4.61 -5.97
N TYR A 277 -9.64 5.36 -4.88
CA TYR A 277 -10.19 6.71 -4.75
C TYR A 277 -9.55 7.68 -5.77
N SER A 278 -10.35 8.60 -6.30
CA SER A 278 -9.94 9.52 -7.35
C SER A 278 -8.84 10.51 -6.95
N ASN A 279 -8.73 10.82 -5.65
CA ASN A 279 -7.66 11.65 -5.08
C ASN A 279 -7.30 11.18 -3.66
N GLY A 280 -6.29 11.80 -3.04
CA GLY A 280 -5.88 11.51 -1.66
C GLY A 280 -4.56 10.75 -1.58
N ILE A 281 -4.24 10.25 -0.37
CA ILE A 281 -2.95 9.59 -0.10
C ILE A 281 -2.63 8.39 -1.00
N GLY A 282 -3.63 7.77 -1.64
CA GLY A 282 -3.41 6.72 -2.64
C GLY A 282 -2.48 7.15 -3.79
N ASP A 283 -2.39 8.44 -4.10
CA ASP A 283 -1.46 8.99 -5.11
C ASP A 283 0.02 8.80 -4.70
N SER A 284 0.29 8.83 -3.38
CA SER A 284 1.61 8.51 -2.85
C SER A 284 1.94 7.03 -3.07
N TYR A 285 0.96 6.15 -2.96
CA TYR A 285 1.15 4.69 -3.09
C TYR A 285 1.27 4.23 -4.53
N ILE A 286 0.64 4.94 -5.44
CA ILE A 286 0.93 4.86 -6.87
C ILE A 286 2.42 5.15 -7.11
N THR A 287 2.91 6.31 -6.65
CA THR A 287 4.31 6.71 -6.87
C THR A 287 5.27 5.69 -6.26
N LEU A 288 5.01 5.29 -5.02
CA LEU A 288 5.79 4.26 -4.33
C LEU A 288 5.83 2.92 -5.09
N THR A 289 4.70 2.52 -5.67
CA THR A 289 4.60 1.28 -6.45
C THR A 289 5.38 1.37 -7.75
N GLU A 290 5.26 2.48 -8.48
CA GLU A 290 6.02 2.66 -9.72
C GLU A 290 7.53 2.68 -9.46
N GLN A 291 7.95 3.22 -8.30
CA GLN A 291 9.32 3.12 -7.84
C GLN A 291 9.74 1.66 -7.60
N PHE A 292 8.91 0.84 -6.95
CA PHE A 292 9.16 -0.61 -6.85
C PHE A 292 9.29 -1.27 -8.23
N LEU A 293 8.37 -0.97 -9.16
CA LEU A 293 8.42 -1.52 -10.52
C LEU A 293 9.71 -1.12 -11.25
N PHE A 294 10.16 0.13 -11.08
CA PHE A 294 11.43 0.61 -11.65
C PHE A 294 12.62 -0.11 -11.04
N MET A 295 12.67 -0.25 -9.72
CA MET A 295 13.74 -0.98 -9.04
C MET A 295 13.76 -2.46 -9.43
N MET A 296 12.59 -3.05 -9.71
CA MET A 296 12.43 -4.40 -10.24
C MET A 296 12.78 -4.54 -11.73
N GLY A 297 13.03 -3.43 -12.43
CA GLY A 297 13.34 -3.41 -13.86
C GLY A 297 12.15 -3.69 -14.77
N LEU A 298 10.93 -3.58 -14.24
CA LEU A 298 9.67 -3.84 -14.97
C LEU A 298 9.17 -2.60 -15.73
N VAL A 299 9.60 -1.40 -15.33
CA VAL A 299 9.34 -0.14 -16.04
C VAL A 299 10.62 0.67 -16.21
N GLN A 300 10.63 1.56 -17.20
CA GLN A 300 11.77 2.42 -17.51
C GLN A 300 11.64 3.84 -16.92
N THR A 301 10.43 4.25 -16.53
CA THR A 301 10.19 5.53 -15.85
C THR A 301 10.98 5.57 -14.55
N ASN A 302 11.83 6.59 -14.40
CA ASN A 302 12.71 6.76 -13.24
C ASN A 302 12.58 8.15 -12.60
N CYS A 303 11.53 8.89 -12.98
CA CYS A 303 11.26 10.22 -12.50
C CYS A 303 9.75 10.39 -12.34
N TRP A 304 9.35 10.87 -11.17
CA TRP A 304 7.95 11.09 -10.80
C TRP A 304 7.80 12.48 -10.21
N GLU A 305 6.81 13.21 -10.71
CA GLU A 305 6.47 14.55 -10.24
C GLU A 305 4.97 14.62 -9.97
N THR A 306 4.64 15.05 -8.75
CA THR A 306 3.27 15.30 -8.32
C THR A 306 3.15 16.76 -7.94
N TYR A 307 2.28 17.49 -8.63
CA TYR A 307 2.05 18.92 -8.39
C TYR A 307 1.03 19.19 -7.28
N ASN A 308 0.21 18.18 -6.97
CA ASN A 308 -0.70 18.20 -5.84
C ASN A 308 -0.07 17.38 -4.72
N ASP A 309 -0.12 17.90 -3.48
CA ASP A 309 0.33 17.15 -2.31
C ASP A 309 -0.80 16.17 -1.89
N PRO A 310 -0.58 14.84 -2.03
CA PRO A 310 -1.58 13.85 -1.66
C PRO A 310 -1.95 13.87 -0.18
N LEU A 311 -1.05 14.36 0.69
CA LEU A 311 -1.28 14.47 2.11
C LEU A 311 -2.29 15.57 2.44
N LEU A 312 -2.30 16.66 1.66
CA LEU A 312 -3.30 17.72 1.79
C LEU A 312 -4.68 17.25 1.33
N ALA A 313 -4.74 16.42 0.28
CA ALA A 313 -6.01 15.84 -0.18
C ALA A 313 -6.66 14.91 0.85
N GLY A 314 -5.89 14.42 1.84
CA GLY A 314 -6.40 13.60 2.93
C GLY A 314 -6.39 12.10 2.62
N LYS A 315 -6.84 11.33 3.59
CA LYS A 315 -7.14 9.89 3.48
C LYS A 315 -8.65 9.64 3.61
N HIS A 316 -9.11 8.41 3.45
CA HIS A 316 -10.55 8.14 3.42
C HIS A 316 -11.03 7.38 4.67
N ASP A 317 -12.17 7.82 5.21
CA ASP A 317 -12.93 7.05 6.19
C ASP A 317 -13.82 6.05 5.44
N SER A 318 -13.43 4.78 5.46
CA SER A 318 -14.10 3.71 4.71
C SER A 318 -15.46 3.31 5.26
N ARG A 319 -15.86 3.83 6.42
CA ARG A 319 -17.10 3.45 7.09
C ARG A 319 -18.32 3.94 6.34
N GLY A 320 -19.24 3.03 6.05
CA GLY A 320 -20.60 3.40 5.68
C GLY A 320 -21.45 3.79 6.89
N ILE A 321 -22.68 4.24 6.63
CA ILE A 321 -23.68 4.53 7.67
C ILE A 321 -23.85 3.35 8.64
N LEU A 322 -23.87 2.11 8.12
CA LEU A 322 -24.07 0.92 8.94
C LEU A 322 -22.89 0.65 9.86
N ASP A 323 -21.65 0.84 9.39
CA ASP A 323 -20.46 0.71 10.22
C ASP A 323 -20.47 1.70 11.39
N VAL A 324 -20.90 2.93 11.12
CA VAL A 324 -21.06 3.96 12.15
C VAL A 324 -22.11 3.53 13.19
N ILE A 325 -23.26 3.01 12.75
CA ILE A 325 -24.33 2.52 13.65
C ILE A 325 -23.87 1.32 14.47
N PHE A 326 -23.09 0.40 13.88
CA PHE A 326 -22.59 -0.79 14.56
C PHE A 326 -21.30 -0.56 15.37
N GLY A 327 -20.87 0.70 15.52
CA GLY A 327 -19.80 1.08 16.43
C GLY A 327 -18.39 0.86 15.88
N SER A 328 -18.20 0.81 14.56
CA SER A 328 -16.87 0.77 13.95
C SER A 328 -16.08 2.03 14.32
N GLN A 329 -14.82 1.82 14.71
CA GLN A 329 -13.94 2.88 15.22
C GLN A 329 -13.77 3.99 14.19
N ASN A 330 -13.83 5.25 14.62
CA ASN A 330 -13.56 6.38 13.75
C ASN A 330 -12.05 6.60 13.64
N PRO A 331 -11.43 6.42 12.46
CA PRO A 331 -9.98 6.56 12.29
C PRO A 331 -9.46 7.97 12.64
N SER A 332 -10.34 8.98 12.66
CA SER A 332 -10.01 10.33 13.09
C SER A 332 -9.98 10.49 14.61
N THR A 333 -10.81 9.76 15.37
CA THR A 333 -10.93 9.98 16.83
C THR A 333 -10.16 8.95 17.65
N VAL A 334 -9.73 7.83 17.06
CA VAL A 334 -8.89 6.84 17.73
C VAL A 334 -7.43 7.01 17.34
N MET A 335 -6.52 6.74 18.30
CA MET A 335 -5.07 6.81 18.05
C MET A 335 -4.68 5.87 16.92
N ALA A 336 -5.15 4.63 16.98
CA ALA A 336 -4.99 3.61 15.95
C ALA A 336 -6.27 2.79 15.85
N VAL A 337 -6.62 2.40 14.62
CA VAL A 337 -7.72 1.47 14.39
C VAL A 337 -7.25 0.07 14.80
N ASN A 338 -7.99 -0.58 15.68
CA ASN A 338 -7.73 -1.95 16.09
C ASN A 338 -8.33 -2.91 15.05
N ARG A 339 -7.51 -3.27 14.08
CA ARG A 339 -7.83 -4.23 13.02
C ARG A 339 -7.15 -5.55 13.35
N SER A 340 -7.95 -6.59 13.64
CA SER A 340 -7.41 -7.96 13.75
C SER A 340 -6.84 -8.40 12.41
N SER A 341 -5.88 -9.32 12.43
CA SER A 341 -5.27 -9.92 11.24
C SER A 341 -5.34 -11.44 11.29
N ILE A 342 -5.52 -12.07 10.15
CA ILE A 342 -5.31 -13.51 9.99
C ILE A 342 -3.82 -13.72 9.72
N ILE A 343 -3.13 -14.32 10.66
CA ILE A 343 -1.72 -14.67 10.50
C ILE A 343 -1.62 -15.95 9.67
N LYS A 344 -0.79 -15.92 8.61
CA LYS A 344 -0.38 -17.10 7.87
C LYS A 344 1.13 -17.25 7.95
N GLU A 345 1.57 -18.43 8.35
CA GLU A 345 2.99 -18.76 8.33
C GLU A 345 3.42 -19.03 6.89
N ALA A 346 4.52 -18.42 6.49
CA ALA A 346 5.20 -18.80 5.25
C ALA A 346 5.76 -20.22 5.39
N ILE A 347 5.82 -20.97 4.29
CA ILE A 347 6.45 -22.29 4.31
C ILE A 347 7.94 -22.09 4.66
N PRO A 348 8.44 -22.74 5.73
CA PRO A 348 9.84 -22.61 6.15
C PRO A 348 10.79 -23.05 5.05
N LEU A 349 11.89 -22.31 4.89
CA LEU A 349 12.95 -22.66 3.94
C LEU A 349 13.97 -23.60 4.57
N ALA A 350 14.44 -24.58 3.81
CA ALA A 350 15.67 -25.27 4.14
C ALA A 350 16.86 -24.28 4.10
N ILE A 351 17.94 -24.60 4.83
CA ILE A 351 19.12 -23.72 4.93
C ILE A 351 19.72 -23.42 3.55
N GLU A 352 19.75 -24.40 2.65
CA GLU A 352 20.33 -24.24 1.32
C GLU A 352 19.42 -23.42 0.38
N GLU A 353 18.10 -23.67 0.38
CA GLU A 353 17.14 -22.84 -0.37
C GLU A 353 17.22 -21.38 0.06
N ARG A 354 17.38 -21.16 1.35
CA ARG A 354 17.51 -19.84 1.91
C ARG A 354 18.79 -19.12 1.47
N LYS A 355 19.93 -19.82 1.50
CA LYS A 355 21.20 -19.25 1.02
C LYS A 355 21.08 -18.91 -0.47
N ASP A 356 20.49 -19.80 -1.26
CA ASP A 356 20.24 -19.56 -2.68
C ASP A 356 19.41 -18.29 -2.91
N ILE A 357 18.25 -18.16 -2.24
CA ILE A 357 17.42 -16.94 -2.33
C ILE A 357 18.22 -15.70 -1.94
N ALA A 358 18.96 -15.74 -0.82
CA ALA A 358 19.74 -14.60 -0.36
C ALA A 358 20.82 -14.18 -1.38
N HIS A 359 21.56 -15.13 -1.95
CA HIS A 359 22.55 -14.86 -2.99
C HIS A 359 21.90 -14.28 -4.26
N ARG A 360 20.78 -14.86 -4.71
CA ARG A 360 20.06 -14.35 -5.88
C ARG A 360 19.59 -12.90 -5.68
N LEU A 361 19.01 -12.59 -4.52
CA LEU A 361 18.55 -11.23 -4.20
C LEU A 361 19.72 -10.24 -4.11
N ASP A 362 20.83 -10.66 -3.52
CA ASP A 362 22.05 -9.83 -3.43
C ASP A 362 22.62 -9.52 -4.82
N ASP A 363 22.75 -10.53 -5.69
CA ASP A 363 23.20 -10.34 -7.08
C ASP A 363 22.30 -9.33 -7.83
N MET A 364 20.98 -9.48 -7.70
CA MET A 364 20.00 -8.58 -8.30
C MET A 364 20.07 -7.15 -7.71
N TRP A 365 20.40 -7.01 -6.44
CA TRP A 365 20.56 -5.71 -5.79
C TRP A 365 21.89 -5.03 -6.15
N ILE A 366 22.98 -5.79 -6.22
CA ILE A 366 24.26 -5.32 -6.74
C ILE A 366 24.07 -4.85 -8.19
N ALA A 367 23.28 -5.56 -9.00
CA ALA A 367 22.95 -5.13 -10.35
C ALA A 367 22.19 -3.78 -10.37
N ASN A 368 21.25 -3.57 -9.45
CA ASN A 368 20.59 -2.26 -9.25
C ASN A 368 21.59 -1.16 -8.90
N SER A 369 22.51 -1.45 -7.98
CA SER A 369 23.57 -0.52 -7.58
C SER A 369 24.51 -0.17 -8.74
N LYS A 370 24.88 -1.15 -9.58
CA LYS A 370 25.72 -0.97 -10.76
C LYS A 370 25.09 -0.07 -11.82
N ARG A 371 23.76 -0.09 -11.96
CA ARG A 371 23.04 0.86 -12.83
C ARG A 371 22.73 2.19 -12.14
N MET A 372 23.36 2.47 -10.99
CA MET A 372 23.17 3.69 -10.18
C MET A 372 21.70 3.99 -9.89
N SER A 373 20.89 2.95 -9.71
CA SER A 373 19.49 3.12 -9.36
C SER A 373 19.37 3.41 -7.87
N VAL A 374 19.54 4.67 -7.56
CA VAL A 374 19.32 5.26 -6.24
C VAL A 374 18.14 6.20 -6.36
N MET A 375 17.22 6.12 -5.41
CA MET A 375 16.11 7.06 -5.35
C MET A 375 16.48 8.26 -4.49
N ASP A 376 16.50 9.43 -5.13
CA ASP A 376 16.48 10.71 -4.42
C ASP A 376 15.06 11.25 -4.42
N VAL A 377 14.57 11.63 -3.25
CA VAL A 377 13.23 12.16 -3.06
C VAL A 377 13.34 13.57 -2.52
N SER A 378 13.15 14.53 -3.42
CA SER A 378 13.05 15.95 -3.08
C SER A 378 11.58 16.30 -2.91
N ARG A 379 11.21 16.83 -1.75
CA ARG A 379 9.84 17.26 -1.44
C ARG A 379 9.85 18.68 -0.90
N THR A 380 8.93 19.50 -1.40
CA THR A 380 8.55 20.74 -0.75
C THR A 380 7.35 20.41 0.12
N GLU A 381 7.53 20.42 1.43
CA GLU A 381 6.47 20.06 2.37
C GLU A 381 6.03 21.26 3.17
N MET A 382 4.72 21.33 3.45
CA MET A 382 4.21 22.28 4.43
C MET A 382 4.71 21.89 5.83
N LEU A 383 5.58 22.72 6.40
CA LEU A 383 6.11 22.51 7.75
C LEU A 383 5.08 22.95 8.80
N LEU A 384 4.36 21.98 9.36
CA LEU A 384 3.40 22.22 10.44
C LEU A 384 4.04 21.92 11.80
N PRO A 385 3.97 22.85 12.77
CA PRO A 385 4.60 22.67 14.07
C PRO A 385 3.88 21.62 14.90
N SER A 386 4.60 21.04 15.86
CA SER A 386 4.00 20.25 16.93
C SER A 386 4.56 20.68 18.28
N PHE A 387 3.75 20.51 19.32
CA PHE A 387 4.02 20.98 20.67
C PHE A 387 3.68 19.86 21.65
N THR A 388 4.54 19.63 22.64
CA THR A 388 4.19 18.81 23.80
C THR A 388 3.75 19.76 24.90
N LEU A 389 2.47 19.70 25.25
CA LEU A 389 1.84 20.58 26.24
C LEU A 389 1.40 19.77 27.44
N GLN A 390 1.43 20.36 28.62
CA GLN A 390 1.04 19.72 29.87
C GLN A 390 0.03 20.58 30.61
N LYS A 391 -0.97 19.94 31.23
CA LYS A 391 -1.93 20.63 32.08
C LYS A 391 -1.43 20.69 33.52
N SER A 392 -1.32 21.90 34.06
CA SER A 392 -0.90 22.16 35.45
C SER A 392 -1.95 22.98 36.21
N ALA A 393 -1.77 23.15 37.52
CA ALA A 393 -2.60 24.05 38.34
C ALA A 393 -2.55 25.51 37.86
N ALA A 394 -1.43 25.94 37.27
CA ALA A 394 -1.23 27.29 36.72
C ALA A 394 -1.74 27.44 35.28
N GLY A 395 -2.34 26.39 34.70
CA GLY A 395 -2.78 26.36 33.30
C GLY A 395 -1.94 25.43 32.43
N ILE A 396 -1.98 25.66 31.11
CA ILE A 396 -1.21 24.87 30.14
C ILE A 396 0.24 25.35 30.11
N VAL A 397 1.18 24.43 30.26
CA VAL A 397 2.63 24.69 30.16
C VAL A 397 3.23 23.94 28.98
N LEU A 398 4.29 24.52 28.40
CA LEU A 398 5.06 23.89 27.33
C LEU A 398 6.12 22.94 27.91
N ILE A 399 6.18 21.71 27.40
CA ILE A 399 7.27 20.77 27.66
C ILE A 399 8.33 20.85 26.56
N SER A 400 7.91 20.70 25.30
CA SER A 400 8.82 20.65 24.15
C SER A 400 8.13 21.05 22.85
N THR A 401 8.92 21.32 21.81
CA THR A 401 8.44 21.66 20.47
C THR A 401 9.13 20.81 19.41
N SER A 402 8.53 20.73 18.22
CA SER A 402 9.24 20.29 17.01
C SER A 402 10.46 21.16 16.72
N ASN A 403 11.47 20.58 16.08
CA ASN A 403 12.72 21.24 15.66
C ASN A 403 12.53 22.43 14.69
N ILE A 404 11.36 22.57 14.07
CA ILE A 404 11.02 23.70 13.20
C ILE A 404 10.53 24.95 13.95
N VAL A 405 10.35 24.88 15.28
CA VAL A 405 9.94 25.99 16.13
C VAL A 405 11.12 26.47 16.97
N LYS A 406 11.31 27.79 17.10
CA LYS A 406 12.28 28.40 18.02
C LYS A 406 11.75 28.34 19.45
N PRO A 407 12.29 27.49 20.35
CA PRO A 407 11.69 27.30 21.68
C PRO A 407 11.57 28.61 22.48
N GLU A 408 12.56 29.51 22.36
CA GLU A 408 12.62 30.81 23.03
C GLU A 408 11.58 31.82 22.53
N SER A 409 10.97 31.57 21.38
CA SER A 409 9.93 32.45 20.81
C SER A 409 8.53 32.12 21.32
N LEU A 410 8.37 30.99 22.01
CA LEU A 410 7.07 30.46 22.35
C LEU A 410 6.45 31.19 23.55
N LYS A 411 5.21 31.66 23.38
CA LYS A 411 4.43 32.30 24.45
C LYS A 411 3.03 31.70 24.48
N LEU A 412 2.59 31.30 25.67
CA LEU A 412 1.23 30.89 25.96
C LEU A 412 0.54 32.01 26.75
N SER A 413 -0.62 32.46 26.30
CA SER A 413 -1.42 33.45 27.00
C SER A 413 -2.89 33.03 27.03
N PRO A 414 -3.58 33.11 28.18
CA PRO A 414 -5.02 32.84 28.23
C PRO A 414 -5.79 33.89 27.41
N GLU A 415 -6.86 33.47 26.75
CA GLU A 415 -7.77 34.33 25.98
C GLU A 415 -9.20 33.79 26.08
N GLY A 416 -9.94 34.28 27.07
CA GLY A 416 -11.26 33.72 27.40
C GLY A 416 -11.14 32.27 27.89
N ASP A 417 -11.89 31.36 27.27
CA ASP A 417 -11.83 29.92 27.51
C ASP A 417 -10.77 29.20 26.66
N ALA A 418 -10.04 29.94 25.83
CA ALA A 418 -8.99 29.43 24.96
C ALA A 418 -7.59 29.83 25.45
N THR A 419 -6.58 29.19 24.86
CA THR A 419 -5.17 29.52 25.07
C THR A 419 -4.55 29.93 23.75
N ARG A 420 -4.07 31.18 23.65
CA ARG A 420 -3.30 31.62 22.49
C ARG A 420 -1.86 31.15 22.61
N LEU A 421 -1.40 30.47 21.57
CA LEU A 421 -0.04 29.99 21.38
C LEU A 421 0.63 30.85 20.31
N ARG A 422 1.64 31.63 20.69
CA ARG A 422 2.49 32.40 19.77
C ARG A 422 3.86 31.77 19.66
N TYR A 423 4.42 31.71 18.45
CA TYR A 423 5.73 31.10 18.19
C TYR A 423 6.35 31.63 16.89
N ARG A 424 7.65 31.40 16.69
CA ARG A 424 8.36 31.66 15.43
C ARG A 424 8.95 30.35 14.90
N LEU A 425 8.90 30.18 13.59
CA LEU A 425 9.58 29.07 12.94
C LEU A 425 11.10 29.32 12.91
N THR A 426 11.90 28.26 12.88
CA THR A 426 13.37 28.34 12.81
C THR A 426 13.82 29.10 11.56
N MET A 427 13.18 28.83 10.43
CA MET A 427 13.44 29.45 9.11
C MET A 427 12.70 30.78 8.88
N GLY A 428 11.98 31.31 9.89
CA GLY A 428 11.15 32.51 9.75
C GLY A 428 11.50 33.63 10.74
N LYS A 429 11.15 34.87 10.34
CA LYS A 429 11.12 36.03 11.25
C LYS A 429 9.71 36.37 11.73
N ILE A 430 8.69 35.88 11.02
CA ILE A 430 7.28 36.17 11.30
C ILE A 430 6.83 35.42 12.56
N GLU A 431 6.16 36.14 13.46
CA GLU A 431 5.45 35.55 14.60
C GLU A 431 4.15 34.92 14.11
N ASN A 432 3.98 33.64 14.42
CA ASN A 432 2.78 32.87 14.15
C ASN A 432 1.94 32.80 15.42
N SER A 433 0.62 32.75 15.26
CA SER A 433 -0.32 32.65 16.37
C SER A 433 -1.37 31.60 16.07
N LEU A 434 -1.63 30.73 17.03
CA LEU A 434 -2.70 29.73 17.01
C LEU A 434 -3.58 29.90 18.25
N LEU A 435 -4.89 29.75 18.11
CA LEU A 435 -5.83 29.80 19.22
C LEU A 435 -6.26 28.37 19.56
N LEU A 436 -5.81 27.84 20.70
CA LEU A 436 -6.19 26.53 21.20
C LEU A 436 -7.51 26.67 21.96
N LYS A 437 -8.64 26.34 21.32
CA LYS A 437 -9.96 26.42 21.94
C LYS A 437 -10.09 25.47 23.13
N SER A 438 -11.09 25.72 23.98
CA SER A 438 -11.39 24.88 25.16
C SER A 438 -11.58 23.40 24.83
N GLN A 439 -12.05 23.05 23.63
CA GLN A 439 -12.11 21.65 23.18
C GLN A 439 -10.72 21.00 23.06
N VAL A 440 -9.71 21.72 22.55
CA VAL A 440 -8.33 21.21 22.43
C VAL A 440 -7.69 21.10 23.80
N THR A 441 -7.77 22.17 24.61
CA THR A 441 -7.09 22.21 25.92
C THR A 441 -7.65 21.21 26.93
N ARG A 442 -8.92 20.79 26.79
CA ARG A 442 -9.51 19.72 27.60
C ARG A 442 -8.91 18.34 27.36
N HIS A 443 -8.33 18.09 26.18
CA HIS A 443 -7.70 16.82 25.84
C HIS A 443 -6.23 16.74 26.29
N ILE A 444 -5.63 17.86 26.72
CA ILE A 444 -4.24 17.91 27.20
C ILE A 444 -4.18 17.30 28.60
N LYS A 445 -3.31 16.28 28.76
CA LYS A 445 -3.18 15.52 30.00
C LYS A 445 -2.17 16.12 30.99
N PRO A 446 -2.28 15.82 32.30
CA PRO A 446 -1.30 16.24 33.30
C PRO A 446 0.10 15.67 33.10
N GLU A 447 0.25 14.52 32.44
CA GLU A 447 1.54 13.91 32.10
C GLU A 447 2.16 14.45 30.81
N GLY A 448 1.39 15.24 30.05
CA GLY A 448 1.79 15.78 28.75
C GLY A 448 1.04 15.14 27.58
N SER A 449 0.73 15.94 26.58
CA SER A 449 0.10 15.52 25.32
C SER A 449 0.78 16.20 24.13
N LYS A 450 0.90 15.48 23.01
CA LYS A 450 1.40 16.02 21.75
C LYS A 450 0.24 16.68 21.00
N VAL A 451 0.30 18.00 20.85
CA VAL A 451 -0.59 18.79 20.01
C VAL A 451 0.09 19.02 18.65
N ALA A 452 -0.59 18.64 17.57
CA ALA A 452 -0.05 18.74 16.22
C ALA A 452 -1.12 19.18 15.22
N PHE A 453 -0.69 19.62 14.05
CA PHE A 453 -1.60 20.17 13.03
C PHE A 453 -1.42 19.45 11.70
N SER A 454 -2.52 19.27 10.98
CA SER A 454 -2.51 18.88 9.57
C SER A 454 -3.52 19.73 8.78
N ILE A 455 -3.42 19.70 7.46
CA ILE A 455 -4.37 20.38 6.57
C ILE A 455 -5.15 19.32 5.79
N LEU A 456 -6.43 19.59 5.58
CA LEU A 456 -7.27 18.89 4.62
C LEU A 456 -7.76 19.90 3.59
N ASP A 457 -7.38 19.74 2.34
CA ASP A 457 -7.76 20.60 1.22
C ASP A 457 -8.86 19.95 0.38
N THR A 458 -10.04 20.55 0.41
CA THR A 458 -11.25 20.10 -0.28
C THR A 458 -11.87 21.26 -1.03
N PRO A 459 -11.32 21.65 -2.20
CA PRO A 459 -11.76 22.85 -2.92
C PRO A 459 -13.29 22.94 -3.04
N PRO A 460 -13.90 24.11 -2.74
CA PRO A 460 -13.25 25.41 -2.53
C PRO A 460 -12.75 25.68 -1.10
N GLU A 461 -12.87 24.72 -0.18
CA GLU A 461 -12.60 24.91 1.24
C GLU A 461 -11.34 24.17 1.68
N SER A 462 -10.59 24.76 2.60
CA SER A 462 -9.47 24.10 3.26
C SER A 462 -9.66 24.13 4.77
N TYR A 463 -9.23 23.08 5.44
CA TYR A 463 -9.43 22.89 6.86
C TYR A 463 -8.11 22.63 7.57
N MET A 464 -7.90 23.28 8.70
CA MET A 464 -6.83 22.94 9.64
C MET A 464 -7.36 21.99 10.70
N ALA A 465 -6.74 20.82 10.77
CA ALA A 465 -7.01 19.79 11.74
C ALA A 465 -6.07 19.93 12.94
N THR A 466 -6.62 19.99 14.14
CA THR A 466 -5.85 19.97 15.40
C THR A 466 -5.95 18.59 16.02
N TRP A 467 -4.79 17.97 16.19
CA TRP A 467 -4.61 16.65 16.78
C TRP A 467 -4.09 16.78 18.21
N VAL A 468 -4.63 15.99 19.13
CA VAL A 468 -4.06 15.78 20.47
C VAL A 468 -3.82 14.30 20.66
N ASP A 469 -2.57 13.90 20.87
CA ASP A 469 -2.15 12.49 20.96
C ASP A 469 -2.67 11.65 19.77
N ASN A 470 -2.55 12.18 18.54
CA ASN A 470 -3.06 11.60 17.29
C ASN A 470 -4.58 11.39 17.21
N GLN A 471 -5.36 12.04 18.07
CA GLN A 471 -6.82 12.10 17.99
C GLN A 471 -7.25 13.45 17.44
N LEU A 472 -8.10 13.46 16.41
CA LEU A 472 -8.66 14.68 15.83
C LEU A 472 -9.62 15.29 16.84
N VAL A 473 -9.27 16.47 17.35
CA VAL A 473 -10.08 17.19 18.34
C VAL A 473 -10.86 18.33 17.69
N GLU A 474 -10.30 18.94 16.65
CA GLU A 474 -10.89 20.09 15.99
C GLU A 474 -10.56 20.12 14.51
N LEU A 475 -11.54 20.56 13.71
CA LEU A 475 -11.38 20.87 12.30
C LEU A 475 -11.89 22.30 12.07
N THR A 476 -11.00 23.22 11.70
CA THR A 476 -11.32 24.65 11.54
C THR A 476 -11.13 25.07 10.09
N LEU A 477 -12.12 25.74 9.50
CA LEU A 477 -12.00 26.32 8.16
C LEU A 477 -10.87 27.36 8.15
N VAL A 478 -9.98 27.27 7.16
CA VAL A 478 -8.86 28.19 6.97
C VAL A 478 -8.78 28.66 5.53
N THR A 479 -8.35 29.91 5.33
CA THR A 479 -7.98 30.40 4.01
C THR A 479 -6.50 30.15 3.81
N ILE A 480 -6.19 29.28 2.85
CA ILE A 480 -4.81 29.06 2.43
C ILE A 480 -4.53 30.04 1.29
N SER A 481 -3.65 31.02 1.50
CA SER A 481 -3.29 31.93 0.41
C SER A 481 -2.51 31.16 -0.66
N SER A 482 -3.09 31.02 -1.85
CA SER A 482 -2.50 30.33 -2.99
C SER A 482 -1.13 30.92 -3.40
N GLU A 483 -0.89 32.21 -3.10
CA GLU A 483 0.34 32.94 -3.44
C GLU A 483 1.60 32.43 -2.70
N ALA A 484 1.46 31.75 -1.57
CA ALA A 484 2.61 31.26 -0.79
C ALA A 484 3.03 29.82 -1.12
N ILE A 485 2.28 29.11 -1.98
CA ILE A 485 2.40 27.64 -2.15
C ILE A 485 2.92 27.23 -3.53
N TYR A 486 2.88 28.12 -4.53
CA TYR A 486 3.23 27.75 -5.90
C TYR A 486 4.16 28.77 -6.58
N GLU A 487 5.45 28.80 -6.19
CA GLU A 487 6.42 28.91 -7.27
C GLU A 487 6.36 27.58 -8.01
N ALA A 488 5.99 27.61 -9.29
CA ALA A 488 5.95 26.40 -10.11
C ALA A 488 7.32 25.71 -9.96
N PRO A 489 7.39 24.51 -9.34
CA PRO A 489 8.67 23.86 -9.15
C PRO A 489 9.29 23.70 -10.54
N LEU A 490 10.58 24.02 -10.65
CA LEU A 490 11.36 23.70 -11.84
C LEU A 490 11.06 22.26 -12.22
N GLN A 491 10.39 22.05 -13.37
CA GLN A 491 10.09 20.73 -13.87
C GLN A 491 11.41 20.00 -14.05
N ARG A 492 11.65 19.02 -13.18
CA ARG A 492 12.85 18.19 -13.21
C ARG A 492 12.59 17.05 -14.17
N CYS A 493 11.43 16.41 -14.21
CA CYS A 493 11.19 15.27 -15.09
C CYS A 493 11.04 15.70 -16.57
N VAL A 494 11.88 15.14 -17.44
CA VAL A 494 11.83 15.35 -18.89
C VAL A 494 11.11 14.17 -19.55
N LYS A 495 10.00 14.45 -20.22
CA LYS A 495 9.28 13.47 -21.05
C LYS A 495 10.11 13.14 -22.29
N GLN A 496 10.42 11.87 -22.47
CA GLN A 496 11.18 11.34 -23.59
C GLN A 496 10.27 11.04 -24.79
N LEU A 497 10.88 10.81 -25.95
CA LEU A 497 10.16 10.42 -27.18
C LEU A 497 9.39 9.11 -27.04
N ASP A 498 9.87 8.20 -26.19
CA ASP A 498 9.20 6.93 -25.87
C ASP A 498 8.01 7.10 -24.88
N GLY A 499 7.71 8.34 -24.48
CA GLY A 499 6.65 8.68 -23.54
C GLY A 499 7.04 8.52 -22.06
N THR A 500 8.22 7.98 -21.74
CA THR A 500 8.71 7.83 -20.36
C THR A 500 9.19 9.15 -19.79
N PHE A 501 9.10 9.33 -18.48
CA PHE A 501 9.69 10.47 -17.78
C PHE A 501 11.04 10.07 -17.22
N ARG A 502 12.07 10.89 -17.50
CA ARG A 502 13.43 10.67 -17.01
C ARG A 502 13.98 11.89 -16.29
N SER A 503 14.79 11.64 -15.27
CA SER A 503 15.55 12.69 -14.61
C SER A 503 16.65 13.23 -15.55
N PRO A 504 16.81 14.56 -15.68
CA PRO A 504 17.81 15.22 -16.51
C PRO A 504 19.19 15.16 -15.86
N ILE A 505 19.27 14.72 -14.60
CA ILE A 505 20.53 14.37 -13.96
C ILE A 505 21.05 13.11 -14.66
N SER A 506 21.72 13.30 -15.80
CA SER A 506 22.62 12.30 -16.34
C SER A 506 23.68 12.06 -15.28
N THR A 507 23.57 10.93 -14.58
CA THR A 507 24.69 10.21 -13.95
C THR A 507 25.96 11.05 -13.81
N MET A 508 26.12 11.76 -12.68
CA MET A 508 27.46 12.13 -12.27
C MET A 508 28.16 10.83 -11.92
N VAL A 509 28.94 10.30 -12.87
CA VAL A 509 29.98 9.33 -12.56
C VAL A 509 30.93 10.08 -11.63
N VAL A 510 30.75 9.91 -10.32
CA VAL A 510 31.80 10.23 -9.35
C VAL A 510 32.86 9.16 -9.56
N GLY A 511 33.74 9.40 -10.54
CA GLY A 511 34.95 8.61 -10.72
C GLY A 511 35.75 8.75 -9.43
N SER A 512 36.00 7.62 -8.78
CA SER A 512 37.03 7.51 -7.76
C SER A 512 38.38 7.87 -8.42
N ASN A 513 39.05 8.90 -7.89
CA ASN A 513 40.50 9.01 -8.01
C ASN A 513 41.16 7.88 -7.22
#